data_AF-A0A4U9HJG3-F1
#
_entry.id   AF-A0A4U9HJG3-F1
#
_cell.length_a   1.000
_cell.length_b   1.000
_cell.length_c   1.000
_cell.angle_alpha   90.00
_cell.angle_beta   90.00
_cell.angle_gamma   90.00
#
_symmetry.space_group_name_H-M   'P 1'
#
loop_
_entity.id
_entity.type
_entity.pdbx_description
1 polymer ?
#
loop_
_entity_poly.entity_id
_entity_poly.type
_entity_poly.pdbx_seq_one_letter_code
_entity_poly.pdbx_strand_id
1 'polypeptide(L)'
;MFSLLAVLFIVAIIALLTIVRNINDSSDKHSAMLLEKAIHNRVDTLTTHIKDYAWWGEAYQHLHPKIDTDWAYTRQNMGATLWRDFEYEGLFVLDGSGKTRYSVINGKLVTDSLQSWLGEDPLPELIQKINKPDAIPVSSTVVMKGGYPALVAAARITTGDDSSIPVAPGPASVLVFVDVLDSPKLTALGEEYGIAQTRVQHKNSPRLAGRRGVATLPR
;
A
#
# COMPACT_ATOMS: atom_id res chain seq x y z
N MET A 1 -49.22 -27.65 -30.33
CA MET A 1 -49.26 -26.97 -29.01
C MET A 1 -48.01 -27.27 -28.18
N PHE A 2 -47.68 -28.54 -27.91
CA PHE A 2 -46.49 -28.92 -27.13
C PHE A 2 -45.15 -28.41 -27.67
N SER A 3 -44.91 -28.47 -28.99
CA SER A 3 -43.66 -27.97 -29.58
C SER A 3 -43.48 -26.45 -29.46
N LEU A 4 -44.58 -25.68 -29.51
CA LEU A 4 -44.54 -24.22 -29.36
C LEU A 4 -44.17 -23.85 -27.91
N LEU A 5 -44.76 -24.56 -26.94
CA LEU A 5 -44.52 -24.36 -25.52
C LEU A 5 -43.07 -24.72 -25.14
N ALA A 6 -42.54 -25.79 -25.72
CA ALA A 6 -41.14 -26.21 -25.52
C ALA A 6 -40.14 -25.18 -26.07
N VAL A 7 -40.38 -24.65 -27.27
CA VAL A 7 -39.53 -23.59 -27.86
C VAL A 7 -39.55 -22.33 -27.01
N LEU A 8 -40.72 -21.93 -26.50
CA LEU A 8 -40.86 -20.75 -25.66
C LEU A 8 -40.10 -20.90 -24.33
N PHE A 9 -40.12 -22.09 -23.72
CA PHE A 9 -39.32 -22.43 -22.55
C PHE A 9 -37.81 -22.36 -22.82
N ILE A 10 -37.36 -22.90 -23.95
CA ILE A 10 -35.95 -22.87 -24.34
C ILE A 10 -35.49 -21.42 -24.53
N VAL A 11 -36.29 -20.58 -25.19
CA VAL A 11 -35.99 -19.15 -25.37
C VAL A 11 -35.92 -18.42 -24.03
N ALA A 12 -36.85 -18.70 -23.10
CA ALA A 12 -36.84 -18.12 -21.75
C ALA A 12 -35.58 -18.53 -20.96
N ILE A 13 -35.17 -19.80 -21.04
CA ILE A 13 -33.95 -20.30 -20.40
C ILE A 13 -32.71 -19.63 -21.00
N ILE A 14 -32.62 -19.54 -22.34
CA ILE A 14 -31.50 -18.87 -23.02
C ILE A 14 -31.45 -17.38 -22.64
N ALA A 15 -32.59 -16.70 -22.59
CA ALA A 15 -32.68 -15.30 -22.17
C ALA A 15 -32.20 -15.11 -20.72
N LEU A 16 -32.68 -15.95 -19.78
CA LEU A 16 -32.23 -15.93 -18.38
C LEU A 16 -30.73 -16.20 -18.25
N LEU A 17 -30.20 -17.21 -18.95
CA LEU A 17 -28.77 -17.52 -18.95
C LEU A 17 -27.94 -16.37 -19.54
N THR A 18 -28.45 -15.67 -20.55
CA THR A 18 -27.77 -14.53 -21.18
C THR A 18 -27.78 -13.31 -20.27
N ILE A 19 -28.90 -13.02 -19.60
CA ILE A 19 -29.03 -11.94 -18.62
C ILE A 19 -28.07 -12.17 -17.45
N VAL A 20 -28.05 -13.39 -16.88
CA VAL A 20 -27.13 -13.76 -15.79
C VAL A 20 -25.67 -13.62 -16.24
N ARG A 21 -25.32 -14.03 -17.47
CA ARG A 21 -23.96 -13.87 -18.01
C ARG A 21 -23.56 -12.39 -18.18
N ASN A 22 -24.43 -11.56 -18.73
CA ASN A 22 -24.15 -10.13 -18.92
C ASN A 22 -24.05 -9.37 -17.59
N ILE A 23 -24.92 -9.70 -16.62
CA ILE A 23 -24.87 -9.12 -15.28
C ILE A 23 -23.54 -9.49 -14.61
N ASN A 24 -23.11 -10.75 -14.71
CA ASN A 24 -21.84 -11.20 -14.14
C ASN A 24 -20.63 -10.53 -14.80
N ASP A 25 -20.57 -10.44 -16.13
CA ASP A 25 -19.42 -9.84 -16.83
C ASP A 25 -19.31 -8.31 -16.56
N SER A 26 -20.45 -7.63 -16.38
CA SER A 26 -20.48 -6.22 -15.97
C SER A 26 -20.08 -6.06 -14.49
N SER A 27 -20.60 -6.93 -13.62
CA SER A 27 -20.28 -6.96 -12.19
C SER A 27 -18.79 -7.20 -11.94
N ASP A 28 -18.16 -8.12 -12.66
CA ASP A 28 -16.74 -8.45 -12.50
C ASP A 28 -15.83 -7.28 -12.89
N LYS A 29 -16.12 -6.60 -14.00
CA LYS A 29 -15.38 -5.40 -14.41
C LYS A 29 -15.58 -4.27 -13.41
N HIS A 30 -16.79 -4.13 -12.89
CA HIS A 30 -17.11 -3.12 -11.90
C HIS A 30 -16.36 -3.38 -10.58
N SER A 31 -16.37 -4.61 -10.06
CA SER A 31 -15.61 -4.98 -8.87
C SER A 31 -14.10 -4.83 -9.07
N ALA A 32 -13.56 -5.18 -10.24
CA ALA A 32 -12.14 -4.95 -10.53
C ALA A 32 -11.80 -3.45 -10.49
N MET A 33 -12.61 -2.60 -11.13
CA MET A 33 -12.42 -1.15 -11.13
C MET A 33 -12.55 -0.55 -9.72
N LEU A 34 -13.51 -1.02 -8.92
CA LEU A 34 -13.68 -0.57 -7.54
C LEU A 34 -12.51 -0.99 -6.65
N LEU A 35 -12.02 -2.22 -6.80
CA LEU A 35 -10.84 -2.70 -6.06
C LEU A 35 -9.59 -1.91 -6.45
N GLU A 36 -9.39 -1.63 -7.74
CA GLU A 36 -8.30 -0.79 -8.22
C GLU A 36 -8.37 0.61 -7.60
N LYS A 37 -9.56 1.24 -7.56
CA LYS A 37 -9.77 2.52 -6.89
C LYS A 37 -9.49 2.44 -5.39
N ALA A 38 -9.92 1.38 -4.72
CA ALA A 38 -9.69 1.18 -3.30
C ALA A 38 -8.19 1.12 -2.98
N ILE A 39 -7.42 0.39 -3.80
CA ILE A 39 -5.97 0.29 -3.68
C ILE A 39 -5.29 1.63 -3.99
N HIS A 40 -5.71 2.34 -5.04
CA HIS A 40 -5.17 3.67 -5.34
C HIS A 40 -5.44 4.66 -4.19
N ASN A 41 -6.66 4.70 -3.67
CA ASN A 41 -7.00 5.55 -2.52
C ASN A 41 -6.13 5.22 -1.31
N ARG A 42 -5.86 3.93 -1.05
CA ARG A 42 -4.98 3.50 0.04
C ARG A 42 -3.53 3.95 -0.17
N VAL A 43 -3.01 3.84 -1.40
CA VAL A 43 -1.67 4.35 -1.78
C VAL A 43 -1.61 5.87 -1.61
N ASP A 44 -2.65 6.60 -2.01
CA ASP A 44 -2.74 8.07 -1.89
C ASP A 44 -2.78 8.51 -0.42
N THR A 45 -3.53 7.80 0.42
CA THR A 45 -3.54 8.04 1.88
C THR A 45 -2.16 7.77 2.48
N LEU A 46 -1.53 6.64 2.15
CA LEU A 46 -0.17 6.30 2.62
C LEU A 46 0.86 7.37 2.19
N THR A 47 0.76 7.85 0.95
CA THR A 47 1.64 8.87 0.37
C THR A 47 1.41 10.24 1.01
N THR A 48 0.16 10.58 1.33
CA THR A 48 -0.18 11.81 2.06
C THR A 48 0.39 11.78 3.48
N HIS A 49 0.15 10.70 4.22
CA HIS A 49 0.67 10.56 5.58
C HIS A 49 2.19 10.62 5.61
N ILE A 50 2.90 9.85 4.77
CA ILE A 50 4.36 9.88 4.80
C ILE A 50 4.93 11.26 4.46
N LYS A 51 4.28 12.01 3.58
CA LYS A 51 4.66 13.39 3.26
C LYS A 51 4.52 14.30 4.47
N ASP A 52 3.38 14.26 5.16
CA ASP A 52 3.13 15.09 6.35
C ASP A 52 4.14 14.81 7.46
N TYR A 53 4.55 13.55 7.62
CA TYR A 53 5.54 13.12 8.60
C TYR A 53 6.99 13.42 8.16
N ALA A 54 7.34 13.30 6.88
CA ALA A 54 8.69 13.51 6.39
C ALA A 54 9.04 15.00 6.22
N TRP A 55 8.05 15.85 5.93
CA TRP A 55 8.27 17.29 5.75
C TRP A 55 8.00 18.10 7.01
N TRP A 56 7.83 17.43 8.15
CA TRP A 56 7.76 18.09 9.43
C TRP A 56 9.17 18.45 9.91
N GLY A 57 9.42 19.74 10.16
CA GLY A 57 10.74 20.22 10.59
C GLY A 57 11.32 19.51 11.82
N GLU A 58 10.48 19.11 12.79
CA GLU A 58 10.94 18.34 13.95
C GLU A 58 11.39 16.92 13.56
N ALA A 59 10.72 16.29 12.58
CA ALA A 59 11.17 15.00 12.04
C ALA A 59 12.57 15.12 11.43
N TYR A 60 12.88 16.24 10.76
CA TYR A 60 14.24 16.51 10.28
C TYR A 60 15.24 16.55 11.44
N GLN A 61 14.97 17.35 12.46
CA GLN A 61 15.88 17.53 13.61
C GLN A 61 16.12 16.22 14.37
N HIS A 62 15.10 15.38 14.52
CA HIS A 62 15.14 14.16 15.34
C HIS A 62 15.40 12.86 14.58
N LEU A 63 15.39 12.87 13.23
CA LEU A 63 15.58 11.64 12.43
C LEU A 63 16.63 11.75 11.33
N HIS A 64 17.11 12.96 10.98
CA HIS A 64 18.12 13.11 9.95
C HIS A 64 19.56 13.27 10.48
N PRO A 65 19.94 14.35 11.19
CA PRO A 65 21.30 14.48 11.72
C PRO A 65 21.65 13.36 12.71
N LYS A 66 20.67 12.97 13.53
CA LYS A 66 20.77 11.89 14.50
C LYS A 66 19.38 11.32 14.76
N ILE A 67 19.28 10.01 14.95
CA ILE A 67 18.04 9.38 15.42
C ILE A 67 17.89 9.63 16.93
N ASP A 68 16.82 10.34 17.29
CA ASP A 68 16.34 10.50 18.67
C ASP A 68 15.19 9.51 18.93
N THR A 69 15.54 8.37 19.52
CA THR A 69 14.58 7.31 19.81
C THR A 69 13.57 7.69 20.90
N ASP A 70 13.90 8.61 21.81
CA ASP A 70 12.95 9.06 22.82
C ASP A 70 11.84 9.88 22.17
N TRP A 71 12.22 10.87 21.35
CA TRP A 71 11.26 11.66 20.58
C TRP A 71 10.46 10.78 19.61
N ALA A 72 11.13 9.90 18.87
CA ALA A 72 10.49 9.06 17.85
C ALA A 72 9.57 8.01 18.46
N TYR A 73 10.09 7.15 19.34
CA TYR A 73 9.34 5.98 19.83
C TYR A 73 8.64 6.26 21.16
N THR A 74 9.37 6.70 22.19
CA THR A 74 8.81 6.85 23.55
C THR A 74 7.67 7.86 23.57
N ARG A 75 7.85 9.00 22.90
CA ARG A 75 6.82 10.06 22.77
C ARG A 75 5.84 9.83 21.62
N GLN A 76 5.93 8.70 20.92
CA GLN A 76 5.00 8.26 19.89
C GLN A 76 4.90 9.14 18.64
N ASN A 77 5.88 10.01 18.35
CA ASN A 77 5.89 10.80 17.11
C ASN A 77 6.14 9.93 15.86
N MET A 78 6.85 8.83 16.01
CA MET A 78 7.15 7.82 14.97
C MET A 78 7.11 6.42 15.60
N GLY A 79 6.14 6.20 16.49
CA GLY A 79 6.09 5.05 17.39
C GLY A 79 5.00 4.03 17.04
N ALA A 80 4.46 3.39 18.08
CA ALA A 80 3.45 2.35 17.94
C ALA A 80 2.09 2.85 17.44
N THR A 81 1.83 4.16 17.59
CA THR A 81 0.62 4.84 17.13
C THR A 81 0.39 4.69 15.63
N LEU A 82 1.44 4.74 14.81
CA LEU A 82 1.27 4.58 13.35
C LEU A 82 0.80 3.17 12.96
N TRP A 83 1.17 2.16 13.74
CA TRP A 83 0.63 0.81 13.56
C TRP A 83 -0.78 0.69 14.13
N ARG A 84 -1.07 1.27 15.29
CA ARG A 84 -2.39 1.14 15.93
C ARG A 84 -3.49 1.92 15.19
N ASP A 85 -3.16 3.11 14.69
CA ASP A 85 -4.15 4.08 14.20
C ASP A 85 -4.24 4.08 12.67
N PHE A 86 -3.13 3.81 11.97
CA PHE A 86 -3.09 3.73 10.49
C PHE A 86 -2.82 2.32 9.96
N GLU A 87 -2.57 1.37 10.85
CA GLU A 87 -2.26 -0.01 10.49
C GLU A 87 -1.01 -0.14 9.61
N TYR A 88 0.00 0.71 9.76
CA TYR A 88 1.26 0.52 9.03
C TYR A 88 2.13 -0.53 9.73
N GLU A 89 2.31 -1.70 9.11
CA GLU A 89 3.12 -2.78 9.66
C GLU A 89 4.60 -2.41 9.79
N GLY A 90 5.09 -1.51 8.93
CA GLY A 90 6.50 -1.12 8.90
C GLY A 90 6.69 0.39 8.84
N LEU A 91 7.58 0.89 9.68
CA LEU A 91 8.10 2.25 9.64
C LEU A 91 9.63 2.16 9.71
N PHE A 92 10.31 2.78 8.76
CA PHE A 92 11.77 2.79 8.70
C PHE A 92 12.31 4.19 8.43
N VAL A 93 13.45 4.52 9.04
CA VAL A 93 14.27 5.66 8.62
C VAL A 93 15.58 5.13 8.08
N LEU A 94 15.91 5.52 6.86
CA LEU A 94 17.17 5.17 6.20
C LEU A 94 18.07 6.40 6.14
N ASP A 95 19.37 6.23 6.35
CA ASP A 95 20.32 7.31 6.09
C ASP A 95 20.54 7.55 4.60
N GLY A 96 21.33 8.57 4.27
CA GLY A 96 21.67 8.95 2.90
C GLY A 96 22.39 7.87 2.07
N SER A 97 22.81 6.76 2.69
CA SER A 97 23.38 5.58 2.00
C SER A 97 22.36 4.46 1.79
N GLY A 98 21.13 4.62 2.25
CA GLY A 98 20.08 3.60 2.20
C GLY A 98 20.15 2.57 3.33
N LYS A 99 20.94 2.81 4.37
CA LYS A 99 21.02 1.91 5.54
C LYS A 99 19.94 2.27 6.55
N THR A 100 19.18 1.27 7.01
CA THR A 100 18.18 1.44 8.08
C THR A 100 18.86 1.88 9.39
N ARG A 101 18.38 3.00 9.95
CA ARG A 101 18.84 3.60 11.21
C ARG A 101 17.79 3.55 12.33
N TYR A 102 16.53 3.41 11.95
CA TYR A 102 15.38 3.29 12.85
C TYR A 102 14.35 2.38 12.19
N SER A 103 13.71 1.52 12.98
CA SER A 103 12.69 0.58 12.50
C SER A 103 11.67 0.27 13.58
N VAL A 104 10.40 0.45 13.24
CA VAL A 104 9.26 0.02 14.04
C VAL A 104 8.44 -0.96 13.20
N ILE A 105 8.21 -2.15 13.74
CA ILE A 105 7.51 -3.23 13.06
C ILE A 105 6.37 -3.70 13.95
N ASN A 106 5.14 -3.69 13.42
CA ASN A 106 3.92 -4.02 14.16
C ASN A 106 3.85 -3.29 15.51
N GLY A 107 4.19 -1.99 15.47
CA GLY A 107 4.22 -1.10 16.61
C GLY A 107 5.38 -1.31 17.61
N LYS A 108 6.33 -2.21 17.33
CA LYS A 108 7.48 -2.47 18.21
C LYS A 108 8.76 -1.92 17.63
N LEU A 109 9.54 -1.22 18.44
CA LEU A 109 10.90 -0.83 18.09
C LEU A 109 11.78 -2.08 17.92
N VAL A 110 12.44 -2.21 16.77
CA VAL A 110 13.30 -3.36 16.42
C VAL A 110 14.57 -2.87 15.72
N THR A 111 15.46 -3.79 15.33
CA THR A 111 16.74 -3.48 14.64
C THR A 111 16.83 -4.05 13.21
N ASP A 112 15.78 -4.71 12.75
CA ASP A 112 15.70 -5.29 11.40
C ASP A 112 15.78 -4.20 10.32
N SER A 113 16.47 -4.49 9.22
CA SER A 113 16.48 -3.58 8.08
C SER A 113 15.19 -3.72 7.26
N LEU A 114 14.88 -2.68 6.49
CA LEU A 114 13.76 -2.71 5.55
C LEU A 114 13.86 -3.95 4.63
N GLN A 115 15.04 -4.17 4.05
CA GLN A 115 15.27 -5.26 3.10
C GLN A 115 15.16 -6.64 3.76
N SER A 116 15.75 -6.81 4.96
CA SER A 116 15.70 -8.11 5.65
C SER A 116 14.28 -8.45 6.07
N TRP A 117 13.49 -7.45 6.48
CA TRP A 117 12.11 -7.67 6.88
C TRP A 117 11.16 -7.85 5.69
N LEU A 118 11.32 -7.07 4.62
CA LEU A 118 10.42 -7.09 3.47
C LEU A 118 10.66 -8.32 2.58
N GLY A 119 11.92 -8.78 2.48
CA GLY A 119 12.33 -9.90 1.64
C GLY A 119 12.57 -9.53 0.16
N GLU A 120 12.28 -8.28 -0.20
CA GLU A 120 12.53 -7.64 -1.49
C GLU A 120 13.10 -6.25 -1.22
N ASP A 121 13.94 -5.71 -2.11
CA ASP A 121 14.54 -4.37 -1.95
C ASP A 121 13.83 -3.33 -2.84
N PRO A 122 12.93 -2.51 -2.28
CA PRO A 122 12.18 -1.52 -3.06
C PRO A 122 12.99 -0.21 -3.24
N LEU A 123 14.12 -0.05 -2.54
CA LEU A 123 14.82 1.22 -2.47
C LEU A 123 15.38 1.72 -3.79
N PRO A 124 16.00 0.89 -4.66
CA PRO A 124 16.57 1.41 -5.91
C PRO A 124 15.53 2.16 -6.75
N GLU A 125 14.30 1.62 -6.84
CA GLU A 125 13.20 2.23 -7.57
C GLU A 125 12.69 3.50 -6.85
N LEU A 126 12.43 3.41 -5.55
CA LEU A 126 11.88 4.51 -4.76
C LEU A 126 12.82 5.71 -4.74
N ILE A 127 14.11 5.48 -4.51
CA ILE A 127 15.15 6.51 -4.47
C ILE A 127 15.34 7.13 -5.86
N GLN A 128 15.30 6.33 -6.93
CA GLN A 128 15.35 6.88 -8.29
C GLN A 128 14.16 7.81 -8.56
N LYS A 129 12.94 7.46 -8.13
CA LYS A 129 11.74 8.29 -8.28
C LYS A 129 11.87 9.60 -7.46
N ILE A 130 12.35 9.52 -6.21
CA ILE A 130 12.52 10.66 -5.27
C ILE A 130 13.65 11.62 -5.69
N ASN A 131 14.71 11.12 -6.32
CA ASN A 131 15.90 11.91 -6.64
C ASN A 131 15.80 12.71 -7.94
N LYS A 132 14.69 12.63 -8.69
CA LYS A 132 14.51 13.39 -9.93
C LYS A 132 14.46 14.91 -9.63
N PRO A 133 15.13 15.77 -10.41
CA PRO A 133 15.24 17.20 -10.14
C PRO A 133 13.89 17.92 -9.93
N ASP A 134 12.87 17.55 -10.70
CA ASP A 134 11.54 18.17 -10.66
C ASP A 134 10.50 17.32 -9.90
N ALA A 135 10.93 16.24 -9.23
CA ALA A 135 10.01 15.39 -8.49
C ALA A 135 9.70 15.96 -7.11
N ILE A 136 8.45 15.79 -6.71
CA ILE A 136 8.08 15.81 -5.31
C ILE A 136 8.89 14.70 -4.63
N PRO A 137 9.59 14.95 -3.51
CA PRO A 137 10.48 13.98 -2.88
C PRO A 137 9.72 12.90 -2.09
N VAL A 138 8.70 12.32 -2.72
CA VAL A 138 7.83 11.25 -2.24
C VAL A 138 7.59 10.29 -3.40
N SER A 139 7.66 8.99 -3.16
CA SER A 139 7.33 7.96 -4.15
C SER A 139 6.71 6.73 -3.47
N SER A 140 6.01 5.92 -4.26
CA SER A 140 5.48 4.64 -3.79
C SER A 140 5.72 3.54 -4.83
N THR A 141 5.69 2.30 -4.35
CA THR A 141 5.76 1.06 -5.13
C THR A 141 5.00 -0.05 -4.38
N VAL A 142 4.77 -1.18 -5.04
CA VAL A 142 4.14 -2.36 -4.45
C VAL A 142 5.05 -3.57 -4.60
N VAL A 143 5.33 -4.23 -3.48
CA VAL A 143 6.14 -5.46 -3.43
C VAL A 143 5.35 -6.60 -2.81
N MET A 144 5.87 -7.83 -2.87
CA MET A 144 5.24 -8.98 -2.23
C MET A 144 5.95 -9.35 -0.93
N LYS A 145 5.24 -9.31 0.20
CA LYS A 145 5.72 -9.74 1.51
C LYS A 145 4.91 -10.92 2.01
N GLY A 146 5.55 -12.09 2.18
CA GLY A 146 4.89 -13.27 2.75
C GLY A 146 3.64 -13.73 1.97
N GLY A 147 3.60 -13.47 0.66
CA GLY A 147 2.44 -13.78 -0.19
C GLY A 147 1.38 -12.69 -0.27
N TYR A 148 1.53 -11.57 0.44
CA TYR A 148 0.61 -10.44 0.43
C TYR A 148 1.24 -9.20 -0.23
N PRO A 149 0.45 -8.36 -0.92
CA PRO A 149 0.93 -7.07 -1.41
C PRO A 149 1.31 -6.19 -0.22
N ALA A 150 2.48 -5.57 -0.29
CA ALA A 150 2.91 -4.53 0.63
C ALA A 150 3.05 -3.23 -0.16
N LEU A 151 2.22 -2.24 0.19
CA LEU A 151 2.33 -0.89 -0.33
C LEU A 151 3.50 -0.22 0.40
N VAL A 152 4.49 0.25 -0.34
CA VAL A 152 5.68 0.90 0.22
C VAL A 152 5.70 2.33 -0.26
N ALA A 153 5.66 3.28 0.66
CA ALA A 153 5.86 4.69 0.37
C ALA A 153 7.18 5.15 0.99
N ALA A 154 7.89 6.03 0.30
CA ALA A 154 9.14 6.62 0.73
C ALA A 154 9.14 8.12 0.50
N ALA A 155 9.71 8.89 1.43
CA ALA A 155 9.84 10.33 1.32
C ALA A 155 11.19 10.80 1.90
N ARG A 156 11.84 11.78 1.28
CA ARG A 156 12.99 12.45 1.93
C ARG A 156 12.48 13.24 3.12
N ILE A 157 13.20 13.13 4.22
CA ILE A 157 13.00 13.97 5.38
C ILE A 157 13.55 15.37 5.04
N THR A 158 12.71 16.40 5.16
CA THR A 158 13.06 17.79 4.83
C THR A 158 12.79 18.69 6.03
N THR A 159 13.36 19.90 6.02
CA THR A 159 13.06 20.94 7.01
C THR A 159 11.63 21.48 6.90
N GLY A 160 10.82 20.97 5.95
CA GLY A 160 9.53 21.53 5.61
C GLY A 160 9.66 22.97 5.13
N ASP A 161 8.69 23.79 5.52
CA ASP A 161 8.68 25.24 5.25
C ASP A 161 9.47 26.06 6.29
N ASP A 162 10.12 25.40 7.27
CA ASP A 162 10.88 26.08 8.31
C ASP A 162 12.32 26.37 7.86
N SER A 163 12.50 27.56 7.29
CA SER A 163 13.81 28.09 6.87
C SER A 163 14.80 28.36 8.01
N SER A 164 14.36 28.31 9.28
CA SER A 164 15.24 28.51 10.43
C SER A 164 16.07 27.27 10.79
N ILE A 165 15.67 26.10 10.30
CA ILE A 165 16.36 24.83 10.57
C ILE A 165 17.59 24.71 9.67
N PRO A 166 18.81 24.61 10.23
CA PRO A 166 20.01 24.44 9.43
C PRO A 166 20.03 23.09 8.72
N VAL A 167 20.29 23.09 7.41
CA VAL A 167 20.41 21.88 6.62
C VAL A 167 21.79 21.24 6.87
N ALA A 168 21.79 19.99 7.32
CA ALA A 168 22.99 19.18 7.48
C ALA A 168 23.61 18.82 6.12
N PRO A 169 24.95 18.72 6.03
CA PRO A 169 25.61 18.33 4.79
C PRO A 169 25.35 16.85 4.45
N GLY A 170 25.25 16.55 3.15
CA GLY A 170 25.08 15.20 2.63
C GLY A 170 23.66 14.87 2.20
N PRO A 171 23.39 13.62 1.75
CA PRO A 171 22.07 13.22 1.31
C PRO A 171 21.09 13.11 2.49
N ALA A 172 19.87 13.61 2.30
CA ALA A 172 18.81 13.52 3.30
C ALA A 172 18.46 12.08 3.66
N SER A 173 18.05 11.86 4.92
CA SER A 173 17.46 10.60 5.35
C SER A 173 16.12 10.39 4.64
N VAL A 174 15.72 9.14 4.49
CA VAL A 174 14.47 8.74 3.84
C VAL A 174 13.59 8.05 4.87
N LEU A 175 12.37 8.57 5.04
CA LEU A 175 11.31 7.90 5.79
C LEU A 175 10.62 6.90 4.85
N VAL A 176 10.28 5.71 5.37
CA VAL A 176 9.54 4.68 4.64
C VAL A 176 8.42 4.15 5.52
N PHE A 177 7.20 4.13 4.97
CA PHE A 177 6.06 3.44 5.54
C PHE A 177 5.69 2.23 4.68
N VAL A 178 5.29 1.14 5.33
CA VAL A 178 4.88 -0.10 4.69
C VAL A 178 3.53 -0.53 5.24
N ASP A 179 2.57 -0.69 4.33
CA ASP A 179 1.22 -1.21 4.61
C ASP A 179 1.05 -2.55 3.91
N VAL A 180 1.03 -3.63 4.69
CA VAL A 180 0.87 -5.00 4.22
C VAL A 180 -0.61 -5.31 4.16
N LEU A 181 -1.12 -5.50 2.95
CA LEU A 181 -2.50 -5.90 2.69
C LEU A 181 -2.67 -7.40 2.95
N ASP A 182 -2.65 -7.77 4.23
CA ASP A 182 -2.88 -9.13 4.70
C ASP A 182 -4.34 -9.58 4.50
N SER A 183 -4.67 -10.81 4.89
CA SER A 183 -6.02 -11.35 4.62
C SER A 183 -7.15 -10.55 5.30
N PRO A 184 -7.06 -10.16 6.59
CA PRO A 184 -8.02 -9.26 7.22
C PRO A 184 -8.17 -7.93 6.47
N LYS A 185 -7.07 -7.24 6.15
CA LYS A 185 -7.12 -5.94 5.46
C LYS A 185 -7.69 -6.02 4.06
N LEU A 186 -7.32 -7.04 3.29
CA LEU A 186 -7.89 -7.24 1.95
C LEU A 186 -9.40 -7.45 2.02
N THR A 187 -9.87 -8.20 3.01
CA THR A 187 -11.30 -8.44 3.22
C THR A 187 -12.01 -7.13 3.56
N ALA A 188 -11.49 -6.38 4.53
CA ALA A 188 -12.05 -5.09 4.94
C ALA A 188 -12.07 -4.06 3.78
N LEU A 189 -10.97 -3.97 3.02
CA LEU A 189 -10.87 -3.12 1.83
C LEU A 189 -11.90 -3.50 0.77
N GLY A 190 -12.16 -4.80 0.59
CA GLY A 190 -13.22 -5.28 -0.30
C GLY A 190 -14.60 -4.86 0.17
N GLU A 191 -14.90 -5.11 1.44
CA GLU A 191 -16.22 -4.86 2.05
C GLU A 191 -16.61 -3.37 2.00
N GLU A 192 -15.65 -2.45 2.20
CA GLU A 192 -15.87 -1.00 2.07
C GLU A 192 -16.41 -0.60 0.68
N TYR A 193 -16.03 -1.37 -0.36
CA TYR A 193 -16.44 -1.13 -1.75
C TYR A 193 -17.51 -2.13 -2.24
N GLY A 194 -18.12 -2.90 -1.33
CA GLY A 194 -19.15 -3.89 -1.67
C GLY A 194 -18.63 -5.13 -2.41
N ILE A 195 -17.33 -5.42 -2.30
CA ILE A 195 -16.67 -6.57 -2.93
C ILE A 195 -16.46 -7.68 -1.90
N ALA A 196 -17.17 -8.79 -2.09
CA ALA A 196 -17.03 -9.94 -1.21
C ALA A 196 -15.75 -10.74 -1.51
N GLN A 197 -15.12 -11.27 -0.45
CA GLN A 197 -14.02 -12.23 -0.51
C GLN A 197 -12.77 -11.76 -1.28
N THR A 198 -12.44 -10.47 -1.21
CA THR A 198 -11.18 -9.93 -1.75
C THR A 198 -9.98 -10.66 -1.15
N ARG A 199 -9.07 -11.11 -2.02
CA ARG A 199 -7.91 -11.94 -1.65
C ARG A 199 -6.85 -11.93 -2.73
N VAL A 200 -5.63 -12.29 -2.35
CA VAL A 200 -4.56 -12.57 -3.31
C VAL A 200 -4.84 -13.88 -4.04
N GLN A 201 -4.64 -13.90 -5.36
CA GLN A 201 -4.61 -15.13 -6.14
C GLN A 201 -3.15 -15.48 -6.47
N HIS A 202 -2.61 -16.52 -5.82
CA HIS A 202 -1.29 -17.01 -6.17
C HIS A 202 -1.32 -17.79 -7.49
N LYS A 203 -0.21 -17.72 -8.25
CA LYS A 203 -0.05 -18.37 -9.55
C LYS A 203 -0.37 -19.87 -9.56
N ASN A 204 -0.19 -20.53 -8.42
CA ASN A 204 -0.39 -21.98 -8.25
C ASN A 204 -1.68 -22.35 -7.48
N SER A 205 -2.51 -21.38 -7.09
CA SER A 205 -3.76 -21.67 -6.39
C SER A 205 -4.78 -22.31 -7.33
N PRO A 206 -5.60 -23.28 -6.86
CA PRO A 206 -6.70 -23.81 -7.66
C PRO A 206 -7.53 -22.66 -8.22
N ARG A 207 -7.83 -22.70 -9.52
CA ARG A 207 -8.86 -21.81 -10.09
C ARG A 207 -10.18 -22.20 -9.46
N LEU A 208 -10.53 -21.49 -8.39
CA LEU A 208 -11.82 -21.59 -7.76
C LEU A 208 -12.93 -21.32 -8.79
N ALA A 209 -14.04 -22.04 -8.68
CA ALA A 209 -15.18 -21.92 -9.59
C ALA A 209 -15.79 -20.50 -9.56
N GLY A 210 -16.32 -20.05 -10.70
CA GLY A 210 -16.92 -18.72 -10.89
C GLY A 210 -16.04 -17.73 -11.66
N ARG A 211 -16.67 -16.75 -12.33
CA ARG A 211 -15.98 -15.60 -12.97
C ARG A 211 -15.68 -14.51 -11.93
N ARG A 212 -14.63 -13.71 -12.17
CA ARG A 212 -14.04 -12.80 -11.17
C ARG A 212 -13.50 -11.54 -11.83
N GLY A 213 -13.64 -10.42 -11.13
CA GLY A 213 -12.79 -9.26 -11.33
C GLY A 213 -11.35 -9.55 -10.89
N VAL A 214 -10.38 -9.06 -11.67
CA VAL A 214 -8.95 -9.07 -11.32
C VAL A 214 -8.45 -7.64 -11.46
N ALA A 215 -7.85 -7.09 -10.40
CA ALA A 215 -7.17 -5.80 -10.45
C ALA A 215 -5.65 -6.03 -10.56
N THR A 216 -4.98 -5.19 -11.35
CA THR A 216 -3.52 -5.14 -11.38
C THR A 216 -3.07 -4.09 -10.40
N LEU A 217 -2.10 -4.42 -9.55
CA LEU A 217 -1.54 -3.47 -8.60
C LEU A 217 -0.81 -2.33 -9.34
N PRO A 218 -0.86 -1.09 -8.83
CA PRO A 218 -0.06 -0.01 -9.37
C PRO A 218 1.44 -0.38 -9.33
N ARG A 219 2.18 0.03 -10.36
CA ARG A 219 3.65 -0.06 -10.46
C ARG A 219 4.26 1.31 -10.16
#